data_AF-A0A7S2UHX5-F1
#
_entry.id   AF-A0A7S2UHX5-F1
#
_cell.length_a   1.000
_cell.length_b   1.000
_cell.length_c   1.000
_cell.angle_alpha   90.00
_cell.angle_beta   90.00
_cell.angle_gamma   90.00
#
_symmetry.space_group_name_H-M   'P 1'
#
loop_
_entity.id
_entity.type
_entity.pdbx_description
1 polymer ?
#
loop_
_entity_poly.entity_id
_entity_poly.type
_entity_poly.pdbx_seq_one_letter_code
_entity_poly.pdbx_strand_id
1 'polypeptide(L)'
;TNMPSTSQSNSPSVVPSDVPSLSLTPRMEVRKIVNLSHVWETVSLTGFASPIPICSVEYPTSNLPYLQPVLVRMRNVISTSFEIRLQEPIKPSEVFNSFEQDVNPRSVDCLIVEKGTWKLPDNRTILAESYTSTVTDSWSTSWNGEDQTSSISSLVDPIVVLGQIMTYNDTGFSAFWSKGDNVDTPPSTGVFFAGKHVGKDPQTSRNNEEIGYVVIERGHGSAYGIEFEAGVTAPSAKGWIQDTDGYPQQYDVLFSSPPEVAVVSMATMHGVQGAWAALAGSPSDNAAYIAVTVDEDLLGGDSYERSHYPESIAYCSFASQGTIYLSTLPTYRPGMLTTTFLYGQGSLQVSEGLSVKVVAEAGLSVNYANGEFSSVTFHTYPDGAACFPTQDGGWIYASNSEDDIGGVGAIKFDSQGRIVNYKRILDGTSTNCSGGRTPWGSWISCEEWWGGQCWQTDPEGIEPPRVTAFGTGSFESFTFDIARVDGQDKPTFYVTEDS
;
A
#
# COMPACT_ATOMS: atom_id res chain seq x y z
N THR A 1 65.99 3.63 33.43
CA THR A 1 65.45 4.98 33.65
C THR A 1 64.13 5.10 32.92
N ASN A 2 63.06 5.16 33.70
CA ASN A 2 61.63 5.43 33.41
C ASN A 2 61.19 5.60 31.95
N MET A 3 60.42 4.63 31.44
CA MET A 3 59.39 4.91 30.42
C MET A 3 58.13 5.42 31.14
N PRO A 4 57.52 6.54 30.74
CA PRO A 4 56.26 6.98 31.28
C PRO A 4 55.10 6.20 30.65
N SER A 5 54.19 5.72 31.50
CA SER A 5 52.89 5.23 31.11
C SER A 5 51.99 6.40 30.71
N THR A 6 51.58 6.46 29.44
CA THR A 6 50.44 7.27 29.01
C THR A 6 49.26 6.35 28.71
N SER A 7 48.29 6.33 29.62
CA SER A 7 46.97 5.78 29.37
C SER A 7 46.24 6.65 28.34
N GLN A 8 46.12 6.18 27.10
CA GLN A 8 45.11 6.73 26.20
C GLN A 8 43.77 6.06 26.53
N SER A 9 42.82 6.87 26.98
CA SER A 9 41.41 6.49 27.08
C SER A 9 40.88 6.22 25.68
N ASN A 10 40.45 4.98 25.42
CA ASN A 10 39.59 4.68 24.28
C ASN A 10 38.23 5.34 24.52
N SER A 11 38.07 6.57 24.04
CA SER A 11 36.74 7.14 23.80
C SER A 11 36.14 6.36 22.62
N PRO A 12 34.96 5.73 22.76
CA PRO A 12 34.32 5.11 21.61
C PRO A 12 34.02 6.20 20.59
N SER A 13 34.52 6.01 19.38
CA SER A 13 34.21 6.83 18.22
C SER A 13 32.69 6.96 18.12
N VAL A 14 32.19 8.18 18.27
CA VAL A 14 30.77 8.49 18.02
C VAL A 14 30.54 8.23 16.53
N VAL A 15 29.87 7.12 16.24
CA VAL A 15 29.30 6.87 14.92
C VAL A 15 28.31 8.01 14.66
N PRO A 16 28.44 8.80 13.58
CA PRO A 16 27.44 9.80 13.26
C PRO A 16 26.09 9.08 13.06
N SER A 17 25.15 9.33 13.96
CA SER A 17 23.80 8.75 13.90
C SER A 17 22.91 9.51 12.90
N ASP A 18 23.46 9.92 11.76
CA ASP A 18 22.68 10.48 10.66
C ASP A 18 22.18 9.33 9.76
N VAL A 19 21.45 8.41 10.38
CA VAL A 19 20.39 7.71 9.63
C VAL A 19 19.22 8.68 9.69
N PRO A 20 18.78 9.29 8.57
CA PRO A 20 17.60 10.13 8.60
C PRO A 20 16.48 9.30 9.23
N SER A 21 15.92 9.79 10.33
CA SER A 21 14.73 9.18 10.92
C SER A 21 13.68 9.17 9.82
N LEU A 22 13.37 7.99 9.27
CA LEU A 22 12.27 7.82 8.34
C LEU A 22 11.04 8.32 9.08
N SER A 23 10.58 9.52 8.73
CA SER A 23 9.31 10.07 9.20
C SER A 23 8.23 9.19 8.58
N LEU A 24 7.79 8.18 9.32
CA LEU A 24 6.71 7.30 8.91
C LEU A 24 5.41 8.11 8.95
N THR A 25 4.96 8.57 7.78
CA THR A 25 3.64 9.19 7.63
C THR A 25 2.59 8.07 7.56
N PRO A 26 1.61 8.03 8.47
CA PRO A 26 0.51 7.08 8.37
C PRO A 26 -0.27 7.35 7.08
N ARG A 27 -0.87 6.30 6.53
CA ARG A 27 -1.72 6.41 5.35
C ARG A 27 -3.07 5.77 5.55
N MET A 28 -3.11 4.80 6.45
CA MET A 28 -4.35 4.19 6.88
C MET A 28 -4.23 3.84 8.36
N GLU A 29 -5.31 3.95 9.10
CA GLU A 29 -5.44 3.48 10.48
C GLU A 29 -6.79 2.79 10.59
N VAL A 30 -6.79 1.60 11.19
CA VAL A 30 -7.98 0.78 11.39
C VAL A 30 -8.11 0.56 12.89
N ARG A 31 -9.26 0.91 13.47
CA ARG A 31 -9.44 0.85 14.92
C ARG A 31 -10.88 0.64 15.34
N LYS A 32 -11.06 0.06 16.52
CA LYS A 32 -12.33 -0.08 17.22
C LYS A 32 -12.38 0.88 18.41
N ILE A 33 -13.52 1.55 18.57
CA ILE A 33 -13.84 2.46 19.67
C ILE A 33 -14.97 1.81 20.45
N VAL A 34 -14.83 1.69 21.77
CA VAL A 34 -15.77 0.95 22.62
C VAL A 34 -16.48 1.90 23.57
N ASN A 35 -17.73 1.57 23.93
CA ASN A 35 -18.56 2.35 24.85
C ASN A 35 -18.89 3.78 24.37
N LEU A 36 -18.95 4.03 23.07
CA LEU A 36 -19.33 5.33 22.54
C LEU A 36 -20.81 5.60 22.81
N SER A 37 -21.14 6.78 23.35
CA SER A 37 -22.50 7.20 23.70
C SER A 37 -22.91 8.47 22.93
N HIS A 38 -23.92 9.20 23.42
CA HIS A 38 -24.33 10.51 22.90
C HIS A 38 -23.34 11.64 23.23
N VAL A 39 -22.38 11.39 24.12
CA VAL A 39 -21.33 12.33 24.51
C VAL A 39 -20.25 12.36 23.43
N TRP A 40 -19.77 13.56 23.09
CA TRP A 40 -18.65 13.72 22.16
C TRP A 40 -17.35 13.15 22.75
N GLU A 41 -16.72 12.25 22.02
CA GLU A 41 -15.43 11.67 22.35
C GLU A 41 -14.38 12.05 21.30
N THR A 42 -13.20 12.43 21.78
CA THR A 42 -12.05 12.73 20.91
C THR A 42 -11.28 11.46 20.58
N VAL A 43 -11.12 11.18 19.30
CA VAL A 43 -10.29 10.10 18.77
C VAL A 43 -8.96 10.68 18.33
N SER A 44 -7.88 10.34 19.02
CA SER A 44 -6.53 10.80 18.66
C SER A 44 -5.94 10.00 17.49
N LEU A 45 -5.28 10.70 16.57
CA LEU A 45 -4.62 10.18 15.38
C LEU A 45 -3.10 10.37 15.43
N THR A 46 -2.35 9.49 14.78
CA THR A 46 -0.88 9.52 14.77
C THR A 46 -0.29 10.01 13.45
N GLY A 47 -0.39 11.30 13.15
CA GLY A 47 0.46 11.95 12.14
C GLY A 47 -0.09 12.04 10.71
N PHE A 48 -1.42 12.03 10.55
CA PHE A 48 -2.07 12.33 9.26
C PHE A 48 -1.91 13.82 8.90
N ALA A 49 -1.93 14.18 7.62
CA ALA A 49 -1.98 15.58 7.19
C ALA A 49 -3.43 16.01 6.94
N SER A 50 -4.20 15.17 6.26
CA SER A 50 -5.60 15.37 5.94
C SER A 50 -6.36 14.03 6.04
N PRO A 51 -6.74 13.59 7.25
CA PRO A 51 -7.41 12.30 7.43
C PRO A 51 -8.86 12.32 6.93
N ILE A 52 -9.28 11.20 6.33
CA ILE A 52 -10.67 10.88 5.94
C ILE A 52 -11.14 9.69 6.79
N PRO A 53 -11.74 9.95 7.96
CA PRO A 53 -12.31 8.92 8.83
C PRO A 53 -13.72 8.51 8.37
N ILE A 54 -13.93 7.20 8.25
CA ILE A 54 -15.24 6.56 8.04
C ILE A 54 -15.50 5.66 9.25
N CYS A 55 -16.68 5.78 9.87
CA CYS A 55 -16.99 5.03 11.09
C CYS A 55 -18.38 4.38 11.03
N SER A 56 -18.49 3.14 11.50
CA SER A 56 -19.72 2.36 11.49
C SER A 56 -20.02 1.80 12.88
N VAL A 57 -21.28 1.87 13.28
CA VAL A 57 -21.72 1.42 14.59
C VAL A 57 -22.08 -0.08 14.58
N GLU A 58 -21.70 -0.79 15.63
CA GLU A 58 -22.12 -2.16 15.89
C GLU A 58 -23.48 -2.18 16.60
N TYR A 59 -24.48 -2.82 15.97
CA TYR A 59 -25.78 -3.06 16.58
C TYR A 59 -25.77 -4.38 17.35
N PRO A 60 -26.28 -4.42 18.59
CA PRO A 60 -26.31 -5.65 19.37
C PRO A 60 -27.18 -6.74 18.72
N THR A 61 -26.60 -7.93 18.56
CA THR A 61 -27.30 -9.16 18.15
C THR A 61 -27.93 -9.83 19.36
N SER A 62 -29.20 -9.51 19.63
CA SER A 62 -30.03 -10.24 20.58
C SER A 62 -31.49 -9.83 20.43
N ASN A 63 -32.41 -10.68 20.90
CA ASN A 63 -33.86 -10.41 21.01
C ASN A 63 -34.15 -9.27 22.01
N LEU A 64 -33.62 -8.08 21.78
CA LEU A 64 -33.97 -6.88 22.51
C LEU A 64 -35.35 -6.43 22.04
N PRO A 65 -36.29 -6.16 22.97
CA PRO A 65 -37.64 -5.71 22.60
C PRO A 65 -37.64 -4.32 21.93
N TYR A 66 -36.53 -3.56 22.04
CA TYR A 66 -36.32 -2.31 21.35
C TYR A 66 -34.82 -2.11 21.07
N LEU A 67 -34.44 -2.08 19.79
CA LEU A 67 -33.14 -1.59 19.38
C LEU A 67 -33.25 -0.08 19.14
N GLN A 68 -32.45 0.74 19.81
CA GLN A 68 -32.39 2.18 19.54
C GLN A 68 -31.72 2.44 18.17
N PRO A 69 -32.33 3.14 17.20
CA PRO A 69 -31.70 3.46 15.94
C PRO A 69 -30.64 4.55 16.15
N VAL A 70 -29.39 4.32 15.78
CA VAL A 70 -28.32 5.29 16.01
C VAL A 70 -27.34 5.30 14.86
N LEU A 71 -26.78 6.48 14.58
CA LEU A 71 -25.70 6.65 13.62
C LEU A 71 -24.55 7.45 14.23
N VAL A 72 -23.37 7.33 13.60
CA VAL A 72 -22.17 8.08 14.00
C VAL A 72 -22.25 9.51 13.46
N ARG A 73 -22.11 10.48 14.35
CA ARG A 73 -21.91 11.89 14.02
C ARG A 73 -20.45 12.24 14.24
N MET A 74 -19.94 13.16 13.42
CA MET A 74 -18.53 13.52 13.43
C MET A 74 -18.35 15.02 13.31
N ARG A 75 -17.29 15.55 13.94
CA ARG A 75 -16.85 16.93 13.76
C ARG A 75 -15.37 17.08 14.06
N ASN A 76 -14.85 18.28 13.83
CA ASN A 76 -13.49 18.68 14.20
C ASN A 76 -12.41 17.72 13.67
N VAL A 77 -12.59 17.22 12.43
CA VAL A 77 -11.58 16.40 11.76
C VAL A 77 -10.37 17.26 11.43
N ILE A 78 -9.25 16.97 12.09
CA ILE A 78 -7.95 17.63 11.92
C ILE A 78 -6.84 16.58 11.83
N SER A 79 -5.63 17.00 11.50
CA SER A 79 -4.44 16.13 11.32
C SER A 79 -4.12 15.18 12.49
N THR A 80 -4.55 15.53 13.71
CA THR A 80 -4.20 14.81 14.94
C THR A 80 -5.39 14.23 15.68
N SER A 81 -6.62 14.51 15.26
CA SER A 81 -7.81 13.98 15.92
C SER A 81 -9.08 14.25 15.13
N PHE A 82 -10.15 13.57 15.52
CA PHE A 82 -11.52 13.94 15.19
C PHE A 82 -12.42 13.65 16.40
N GLU A 83 -13.64 14.21 16.42
CA GLU A 83 -14.61 13.94 17.48
C GLU A 83 -15.80 13.17 16.92
N ILE A 84 -16.28 12.16 17.65
CA ILE A 84 -17.48 11.41 17.30
C ILE A 84 -18.46 11.28 18.46
N ARG A 85 -19.72 11.03 18.12
CA ARG A 85 -20.76 10.59 19.05
C ARG A 85 -21.79 9.74 18.33
N LEU A 86 -22.63 9.02 19.08
CA LEU A 86 -23.86 8.44 18.56
C LEU A 86 -25.01 9.43 18.63
N GLN A 87 -25.87 9.42 17.62
CA GLN A 87 -27.12 10.19 17.61
C GLN A 87 -28.27 9.32 17.16
N GLU A 88 -29.36 9.34 17.93
CA GLU A 88 -30.65 8.81 17.51
C GLU A 88 -31.41 9.88 16.69
N PRO A 89 -31.96 9.52 15.51
CA PRO A 89 -32.78 10.43 14.70
C PRO A 89 -34.24 10.46 15.23
N ILE A 90 -34.50 11.31 16.22
CA ILE A 90 -35.78 11.35 16.98
C ILE A 90 -36.72 12.46 16.53
N LYS A 91 -38.04 12.19 16.58
CA LYS A 91 -39.10 13.16 16.33
C LYS A 91 -38.97 14.36 17.28
N PRO A 92 -38.93 15.61 16.77
CA PRO A 92 -38.90 16.81 17.63
C PRO A 92 -40.05 16.87 18.66
N SER A 93 -41.18 16.21 18.38
CA SER A 93 -42.36 16.14 19.25
C SER A 93 -42.23 15.16 20.43
N GLU A 94 -41.23 14.29 20.45
CA GLU A 94 -40.99 13.31 21.52
C GLU A 94 -39.88 13.76 22.50
N VAL A 95 -39.37 14.99 22.35
CA VAL A 95 -38.48 15.66 23.30
C VAL A 95 -39.28 16.12 24.52
N PHE A 96 -39.91 15.19 25.24
CA PHE A 96 -40.46 15.48 26.55
C PHE A 96 -39.30 15.56 27.55
N ASN A 97 -38.92 16.79 27.88
CA ASN A 97 -37.91 17.20 28.86
C ASN A 97 -36.44 17.05 28.39
N SER A 98 -35.97 17.96 27.52
CA SER A 98 -34.61 18.58 27.49
C SER A 98 -33.34 17.81 27.92
N PHE A 99 -33.35 16.49 28.02
CA PHE A 99 -32.16 15.66 28.16
C PHE A 99 -31.77 15.25 26.74
N GLU A 100 -30.53 15.51 26.35
CA GLU A 100 -29.92 14.73 25.26
C GLU A 100 -30.16 13.26 25.62
N GLN A 101 -30.84 12.51 24.75
CA GLN A 101 -31.27 11.17 25.12
C GLN A 101 -30.06 10.28 25.37
N ASP A 102 -30.12 9.53 26.46
CA ASP A 102 -29.17 8.48 26.76
C ASP A 102 -29.18 7.46 25.61
N VAL A 103 -28.18 7.55 24.75
CA VAL A 103 -27.88 6.50 23.79
C VAL A 103 -27.17 5.37 24.52
N ASN A 104 -27.71 4.16 24.40
CA ASN A 104 -27.04 2.95 24.91
C ASN A 104 -25.65 2.85 24.28
N PRO A 105 -24.55 2.83 25.07
CA PRO A 105 -23.20 2.83 24.53
C PRO A 105 -22.94 1.64 23.61
N ARG A 106 -22.22 1.86 22.50
CA ARG A 106 -21.91 0.82 21.50
C ARG A 106 -20.45 0.87 21.06
N SER A 107 -20.00 -0.20 20.43
CA SER A 107 -18.75 -0.19 19.67
C SER A 107 -18.96 0.52 18.34
N VAL A 108 -17.92 1.23 17.90
CA VAL A 108 -17.82 1.87 16.59
C VAL A 108 -16.49 1.51 15.96
N ASP A 109 -16.56 1.04 14.73
CA ASP A 109 -15.44 0.61 13.92
C ASP A 109 -15.07 1.73 12.96
N CYS A 110 -13.80 2.09 12.89
CA CYS A 110 -13.34 3.20 12.07
C CYS A 110 -12.18 2.80 11.15
N LEU A 111 -12.29 3.28 9.91
CA LEU A 111 -11.25 3.30 8.89
C LEU A 111 -10.86 4.76 8.66
N ILE A 112 -9.60 5.11 8.91
CA ILE A 112 -9.05 6.43 8.67
C ILE A 112 -8.04 6.33 7.56
N VAL A 113 -8.21 7.08 6.47
CA VAL A 113 -7.29 7.07 5.32
C VAL A 113 -6.78 8.49 5.08
N GLU A 114 -5.49 8.63 4.81
CA GLU A 114 -4.93 9.92 4.40
C GLU A 114 -5.53 10.32 3.05
N LYS A 115 -6.01 11.55 2.92
CA LYS A 115 -6.55 12.08 1.66
C LYS A 115 -5.51 11.95 0.53
N GLY A 116 -5.95 11.41 -0.60
CA GLY A 116 -5.12 11.12 -1.76
C GLY A 116 -5.37 9.74 -2.35
N THR A 117 -4.56 9.36 -3.34
CA THR A 117 -4.61 8.05 -3.99
C THR A 117 -3.37 7.24 -3.64
N TRP A 118 -3.57 5.99 -3.22
CA TRP A 118 -2.51 5.10 -2.75
C TRP A 118 -2.60 3.74 -3.43
N LYS A 119 -1.45 3.05 -3.46
CA LYS A 119 -1.36 1.65 -3.89
C LYS A 119 -1.16 0.74 -2.69
N LEU A 120 -1.97 -0.32 -2.65
CA LEU A 120 -1.80 -1.43 -1.74
C LEU A 120 -0.70 -2.38 -2.27
N PRO A 121 -0.14 -3.25 -1.41
CA PRO A 121 0.95 -4.17 -1.82
C PRO A 121 0.61 -5.08 -3.01
N ASP A 122 -0.67 -5.39 -3.21
CA ASP A 122 -1.18 -6.18 -4.33
C ASP A 122 -1.54 -5.32 -5.56
N ASN A 123 -1.06 -4.07 -5.60
CA ASN A 123 -1.27 -3.08 -6.65
C ASN A 123 -2.71 -2.53 -6.76
N ARG A 124 -3.60 -2.90 -5.84
CA ARG A 124 -4.93 -2.30 -5.78
C ARG A 124 -4.89 -0.83 -5.39
N THR A 125 -5.81 -0.07 -5.95
CA THR A 125 -5.97 1.35 -5.68
C THR A 125 -6.91 1.56 -4.49
N ILE A 126 -6.49 2.41 -3.56
CA ILE A 126 -7.35 3.01 -2.55
C ILE A 126 -7.27 4.53 -2.69
N LEU A 127 -8.41 5.20 -2.72
CA LEU A 127 -8.54 6.64 -2.86
C LEU A 127 -9.34 7.18 -1.69
N ALA A 128 -8.89 8.28 -1.09
CA ALA A 128 -9.64 9.01 -0.09
C ALA A 128 -9.74 10.48 -0.49
N GLU A 129 -10.95 11.02 -0.50
CA GLU A 129 -11.23 12.38 -0.98
C GLU A 129 -12.35 13.02 -0.15
N SER A 130 -12.52 14.33 -0.28
CA SER A 130 -13.61 15.05 0.39
C SER A 130 -14.14 16.19 -0.45
N TYR A 131 -15.41 16.52 -0.25
CA TYR A 131 -16.05 17.67 -0.87
C TYR A 131 -17.11 18.27 0.05
N THR A 132 -17.37 19.56 -0.13
CA THR A 132 -18.47 20.23 0.55
C THR A 132 -19.77 19.90 -0.18
N SER A 133 -20.63 19.13 0.47
CA SER A 133 -21.96 18.78 -0.01
C SER A 133 -22.94 19.91 0.21
N THR A 134 -23.62 20.31 -0.86
CA THR A 134 -24.62 21.39 -0.88
C THR A 134 -26.04 20.88 -1.06
N VAL A 135 -26.20 19.59 -1.34
CA VAL A 135 -27.47 18.91 -1.55
C VAL A 135 -27.85 18.11 -0.30
N THR A 136 -29.12 18.13 0.06
CA THR A 136 -29.68 17.25 1.10
C THR A 136 -30.85 16.50 0.50
N ASP A 137 -30.71 15.18 0.39
CA ASP A 137 -31.77 14.31 -0.09
C ASP A 137 -32.75 13.93 1.04
N SER A 138 -33.98 13.59 0.68
CA SER A 138 -35.04 13.21 1.62
C SER A 138 -36.12 12.43 0.89
N TRP A 139 -37.12 11.93 1.64
CA TRP A 139 -38.34 11.32 1.09
C TRP A 139 -39.08 12.16 0.05
N SER A 140 -38.88 13.48 0.06
CA SER A 140 -39.50 14.43 -0.85
C SER A 140 -38.67 14.77 -2.08
N THR A 141 -37.45 14.24 -2.19
CA THR A 141 -36.52 14.44 -3.32
C THR A 141 -36.15 13.10 -3.95
N SER A 142 -35.84 13.08 -5.24
CA SER A 142 -35.65 11.84 -6.02
C SER A 142 -34.29 11.13 -5.82
N TRP A 143 -33.64 11.28 -4.65
CA TRP A 143 -32.31 10.72 -4.37
C TRP A 143 -31.26 11.12 -5.44
N ASN A 144 -30.96 12.42 -5.52
CA ASN A 144 -30.14 12.94 -6.61
C ASN A 144 -28.65 12.65 -6.41
N GLY A 145 -28.14 12.87 -5.19
CA GLY A 145 -26.70 12.88 -4.93
C GLY A 145 -25.94 13.98 -5.69
N GLU A 146 -24.62 14.02 -5.50
CA GLU A 146 -23.69 14.92 -6.16
C GLU A 146 -22.63 14.10 -6.90
N ASP A 147 -22.40 14.39 -8.18
CA ASP A 147 -21.51 13.62 -9.06
C ASP A 147 -20.04 13.74 -8.62
N GLN A 148 -19.42 12.61 -8.31
CA GLN A 148 -18.01 12.50 -7.91
C GLN A 148 -17.20 11.63 -8.89
N THR A 149 -17.77 11.26 -10.04
CA THR A 149 -17.19 10.30 -11.00
C THR A 149 -15.78 10.67 -11.45
N SER A 150 -15.51 11.96 -11.67
CA SER A 150 -14.18 12.43 -12.11
C SER A 150 -13.07 12.15 -11.10
N SER A 151 -13.40 12.09 -9.80
CA SER A 151 -12.43 11.87 -8.72
C SER A 151 -11.90 10.43 -8.68
N ILE A 152 -12.62 9.47 -9.27
CA ILE A 152 -12.31 8.04 -9.19
C ILE A 152 -11.74 7.46 -10.50
N SER A 153 -11.32 8.32 -11.43
CA SER A 153 -10.84 7.92 -12.77
C SER A 153 -9.57 7.05 -12.78
N SER A 154 -8.86 6.95 -11.65
CA SER A 154 -7.67 6.11 -11.47
C SER A 154 -7.96 4.68 -11.00
N LEU A 155 -9.20 4.38 -10.58
CA LEU A 155 -9.60 3.07 -10.09
C LEU A 155 -10.07 2.14 -11.22
N VAL A 156 -10.10 0.84 -10.91
CA VAL A 156 -10.61 -0.21 -11.81
C VAL A 156 -11.83 -0.88 -11.19
N ASP A 157 -12.87 -1.12 -11.99
CA ASP A 157 -14.06 -1.86 -11.54
C ASP A 157 -13.74 -3.34 -11.24
N PRO A 158 -14.43 -3.95 -10.26
CA PRO A 158 -15.44 -3.35 -9.40
C PRO A 158 -14.85 -2.56 -8.23
N ILE A 159 -15.53 -1.46 -7.83
CA ILE A 159 -15.14 -0.61 -6.71
C ILE A 159 -16.12 -0.71 -5.51
N VAL A 160 -15.65 -0.28 -4.35
CA VAL A 160 -16.40 -0.16 -3.11
C VAL A 160 -16.27 1.28 -2.61
N VAL A 161 -17.39 1.91 -2.26
CA VAL A 161 -17.44 3.29 -1.75
C VAL A 161 -17.91 3.29 -0.31
N LEU A 162 -17.09 3.85 0.56
CA LEU A 162 -17.37 4.05 1.98
C LEU A 162 -17.35 5.55 2.27
N GLY A 163 -18.30 6.08 3.03
CA GLY A 163 -18.38 7.53 3.22
C GLY A 163 -18.97 7.96 4.55
N GLN A 164 -18.67 9.20 4.90
CA GLN A 164 -18.97 9.79 6.20
C GLN A 164 -19.17 11.29 6.04
N ILE A 165 -20.19 11.81 6.72
CA ILE A 165 -20.32 13.25 6.94
C ILE A 165 -19.34 13.62 8.06
N MET A 166 -18.36 14.47 7.75
CA MET A 166 -17.20 14.78 8.60
C MET A 166 -17.37 16.07 9.43
N THR A 167 -18.51 16.74 9.28
CA THR A 167 -18.86 17.96 10.01
C THR A 167 -20.23 17.82 10.70
N TYR A 168 -20.47 18.75 11.62
CA TYR A 168 -21.70 18.86 12.40
C TYR A 168 -22.19 20.31 12.31
N ASN A 169 -22.56 20.73 11.10
CA ASN A 169 -23.10 22.07 10.85
C ASN A 169 -24.60 22.12 11.14
N ASP A 170 -25.25 20.97 11.27
CA ASP A 170 -26.63 20.83 11.73
C ASP A 170 -26.80 19.91 12.94
N THR A 171 -27.75 20.29 13.79
CA THR A 171 -28.13 19.48 14.95
C THR A 171 -29.07 18.33 14.60
N GLY A 172 -29.88 18.52 13.55
CA GLY A 172 -30.65 17.44 12.94
C GLY A 172 -29.72 16.43 12.29
N PHE A 173 -30.08 15.15 12.37
CA PHE A 173 -29.26 14.11 11.76
C PHE A 173 -29.25 14.26 10.23
N SER A 174 -28.21 13.67 9.64
CA SER A 174 -28.06 13.39 8.23
C SER A 174 -27.17 12.16 8.12
N ALA A 175 -27.40 11.33 7.10
CA ALA A 175 -26.64 10.11 6.85
C ALA A 175 -26.03 10.14 5.45
N PHE A 176 -24.83 9.56 5.33
CA PHE A 176 -24.14 9.41 4.04
C PHE A 176 -24.80 8.32 3.21
N TRP A 177 -24.85 8.54 1.89
CA TRP A 177 -25.22 7.51 0.93
C TRP A 177 -24.51 7.70 -0.41
N SER A 178 -24.53 6.65 -1.24
CA SER A 178 -23.98 6.68 -2.59
C SER A 178 -24.81 5.84 -3.57
N LYS A 179 -24.63 6.10 -4.87
CA LYS A 179 -25.20 5.31 -5.97
C LYS A 179 -24.37 5.40 -7.25
N GLY A 180 -24.65 4.53 -8.19
CA GLY A 180 -24.23 4.64 -9.58
C GLY A 180 -25.23 5.45 -10.43
N ASP A 181 -25.43 4.98 -11.66
CA ASP A 181 -26.34 5.59 -12.63
C ASP A 181 -27.79 5.67 -12.14
N ASN A 182 -28.23 4.62 -11.46
CA ASN A 182 -29.54 4.53 -10.84
C ASN A 182 -29.40 4.47 -9.32
N VAL A 183 -30.41 4.98 -8.61
CA VAL A 183 -30.47 4.92 -7.13
C VAL A 183 -30.41 3.49 -6.60
N ASP A 184 -30.88 2.53 -7.39
CA ASP A 184 -30.91 1.11 -7.05
C ASP A 184 -29.63 0.35 -7.46
N THR A 185 -28.64 1.05 -8.04
CA THR A 185 -27.39 0.44 -8.52
C THR A 185 -26.17 0.97 -7.75
N PRO A 186 -25.24 0.10 -7.32
CA PRO A 186 -23.98 0.53 -6.70
C PRO A 186 -23.12 1.42 -7.61
N PRO A 187 -22.24 2.26 -7.03
CA PRO A 187 -21.23 2.99 -7.78
C PRO A 187 -20.34 2.08 -8.63
N SER A 188 -19.89 2.62 -9.77
CA SER A 188 -18.85 2.03 -10.63
C SER A 188 -17.83 3.09 -11.02
N THR A 189 -16.71 2.71 -11.61
CA THR A 189 -15.73 3.69 -12.12
C THR A 189 -16.30 4.60 -13.20
N GLY A 190 -17.34 4.13 -13.91
CA GLY A 190 -18.03 4.90 -14.92
C GLY A 190 -18.96 5.98 -14.36
N VAL A 191 -19.59 5.72 -13.21
CA VAL A 191 -20.59 6.61 -12.60
C VAL A 191 -20.65 6.43 -11.09
N PHE A 192 -20.44 7.54 -10.37
CA PHE A 192 -20.47 7.60 -8.92
C PHE A 192 -21.08 8.92 -8.43
N PHE A 193 -22.17 8.81 -7.69
CA PHE A 193 -22.78 9.91 -6.93
C PHE A 193 -22.67 9.62 -5.44
N ALA A 194 -22.38 10.64 -4.65
CA ALA A 194 -22.37 10.59 -3.21
C ALA A 194 -23.23 11.73 -2.65
N GLY A 195 -23.73 11.59 -1.43
CA GLY A 195 -24.49 12.66 -0.81
C GLY A 195 -24.86 12.39 0.63
N LYS A 196 -25.67 13.31 1.16
CA LYS A 196 -26.29 13.18 2.48
C LYS A 196 -27.81 13.21 2.35
N HIS A 197 -28.48 12.48 3.22
CA HIS A 197 -29.93 12.51 3.31
C HIS A 197 -30.42 12.59 4.75
N VAL A 198 -31.69 12.96 4.91
CA VAL A 198 -32.40 13.03 6.20
C VAL A 198 -33.59 12.08 6.26
N GLY A 199 -33.68 11.16 5.31
CA GLY A 199 -34.75 10.16 5.24
C GLY A 199 -36.12 10.80 5.23
N LYS A 200 -36.99 10.41 6.17
CA LYS A 200 -38.37 10.91 6.32
C LYS A 200 -38.51 12.13 7.22
N ASP A 201 -37.40 12.76 7.63
CA ASP A 201 -37.45 13.98 8.43
C ASP A 201 -38.33 15.05 7.77
N PRO A 202 -39.38 15.56 8.45
CA PRO A 202 -40.17 16.69 7.96
C PRO A 202 -39.33 17.96 7.74
N GLN A 203 -38.21 18.11 8.45
CA GLN A 203 -37.22 19.16 8.23
C GLN A 203 -36.18 18.68 7.21
N THR A 204 -36.45 18.91 5.92
CA THR A 204 -35.63 18.38 4.82
C THR A 204 -34.41 19.23 4.46
N SER A 205 -34.27 20.42 5.06
CA SER A 205 -33.12 21.30 4.84
C SER A 205 -32.00 21.02 5.84
N ARG A 206 -30.76 21.05 5.35
CA ARG A 206 -29.54 21.04 6.15
C ARG A 206 -28.54 22.04 5.59
N ASN A 207 -27.77 22.67 6.47
CA ASN A 207 -26.56 23.42 6.16
C ASN A 207 -25.57 22.54 5.39
N ASN A 208 -24.73 23.15 4.56
CA ASN A 208 -23.68 22.43 3.84
C ASN A 208 -22.79 21.67 4.82
N GLU A 209 -22.41 20.44 4.47
CA GLU A 209 -21.53 19.60 5.30
C GLU A 209 -20.36 19.11 4.45
N GLU A 210 -19.20 18.89 5.04
CA GLU A 210 -18.10 18.20 4.38
C GLU A 210 -18.36 16.69 4.39
N ILE A 211 -18.36 16.08 3.22
CA ILE A 211 -18.44 14.62 3.04
C ILE A 211 -17.06 14.10 2.67
N GLY A 212 -16.57 13.13 3.44
CA GLY A 212 -15.39 12.35 3.11
C GLY A 212 -15.80 10.99 2.58
N TYR A 213 -15.06 10.48 1.60
CA TYR A 213 -15.26 9.12 1.11
C TYR A 213 -13.94 8.43 0.80
N VAL A 214 -13.94 7.12 1.00
CA VAL A 214 -12.88 6.18 0.66
C VAL A 214 -13.41 5.24 -0.42
N VAL A 215 -12.68 5.13 -1.53
CA VAL A 215 -12.97 4.21 -2.62
C VAL A 215 -11.84 3.19 -2.71
N ILE A 216 -12.18 1.91 -2.72
CA ILE A 216 -11.23 0.81 -2.81
C ILE A 216 -11.66 -0.18 -3.89
N GLU A 217 -10.70 -0.69 -4.65
CA GLU A 217 -10.95 -1.78 -5.60
C GLU A 217 -11.37 -3.05 -4.84
N ARG A 218 -12.50 -3.64 -5.23
CA ARG A 218 -13.10 -4.81 -4.58
C ARG A 218 -12.12 -5.98 -4.53
N GLY A 219 -12.19 -6.74 -3.44
CA GLY A 219 -11.54 -8.05 -3.31
C GLY A 219 -10.86 -8.25 -1.96
N HIS A 220 -10.31 -9.44 -1.82
CA HIS A 220 -9.55 -9.88 -0.65
C HIS A 220 -8.04 -9.70 -0.85
N GLY A 221 -7.32 -9.28 0.18
CA GLY A 221 -5.85 -9.26 0.16
C GLY A 221 -5.26 -8.72 1.45
N SER A 222 -4.07 -8.11 1.37
CA SER A 222 -3.37 -7.59 2.55
C SER A 222 -2.90 -6.16 2.36
N ALA A 223 -3.29 -5.28 3.27
CA ALA A 223 -2.80 -3.92 3.37
C ALA A 223 -1.65 -3.89 4.38
N TYR A 224 -0.43 -4.09 3.88
CA TYR A 224 0.82 -4.01 4.66
C TYR A 224 0.83 -4.89 5.92
N GLY A 225 0.32 -6.13 5.81
CA GLY A 225 0.28 -7.10 6.91
C GLY A 225 -1.07 -7.22 7.61
N ILE A 226 -2.02 -6.33 7.32
CA ILE A 226 -3.42 -6.46 7.76
C ILE A 226 -4.22 -7.09 6.62
N GLU A 227 -4.66 -8.33 6.79
CA GLU A 227 -5.60 -8.99 5.87
C GLU A 227 -6.91 -8.21 5.84
N PHE A 228 -7.49 -8.02 4.66
CA PHE A 228 -8.73 -7.29 4.48
C PHE A 228 -9.53 -7.81 3.30
N GLU A 229 -10.83 -7.52 3.33
CA GLU A 229 -11.72 -7.72 2.19
C GLU A 229 -12.65 -6.52 2.05
N ALA A 230 -12.75 -6.01 0.83
CA ALA A 230 -13.71 -4.98 0.47
C ALA A 230 -14.72 -5.54 -0.54
N GLY A 231 -16.01 -5.30 -0.33
CA GLY A 231 -17.06 -5.78 -1.21
C GLY A 231 -18.34 -4.96 -1.15
N VAL A 232 -19.31 -5.36 -1.98
CA VAL A 232 -20.68 -4.83 -1.98
C VAL A 232 -21.63 -6.01 -1.89
N THR A 233 -22.59 -5.95 -0.96
CA THR A 233 -23.58 -7.02 -0.78
C THR A 233 -24.55 -7.09 -1.96
N ALA A 234 -25.20 -8.23 -2.13
CA ALA A 234 -26.46 -8.26 -2.89
C ALA A 234 -27.53 -7.38 -2.19
N PRO A 235 -28.53 -6.84 -2.94
CA PRO A 235 -29.61 -6.05 -2.37
C PRO A 235 -30.50 -6.93 -1.49
N SER A 236 -30.15 -7.03 -0.22
CA SER A 236 -30.70 -8.03 0.71
C SER A 236 -30.91 -7.48 2.10
N ALA A 237 -30.09 -6.51 2.52
CA ALA A 237 -30.22 -5.89 3.83
C ALA A 237 -31.51 -5.08 3.91
N LYS A 238 -32.37 -5.40 4.87
CA LYS A 238 -33.60 -4.65 5.15
C LYS A 238 -33.53 -4.06 6.53
N GLY A 239 -34.49 -3.20 6.84
CA GLY A 239 -34.56 -2.56 8.14
C GLY A 239 -34.65 -3.55 9.30
N TRP A 240 -34.01 -3.20 10.42
CA TRP A 240 -33.72 -4.08 11.56
C TRP A 240 -34.91 -4.82 12.17
N ILE A 241 -36.13 -4.27 12.09
CA ILE A 241 -37.34 -4.89 12.68
C ILE A 241 -37.60 -6.31 12.12
N GLN A 242 -37.04 -6.64 10.95
CA GLN A 242 -37.27 -7.91 10.28
C GLN A 242 -36.24 -9.01 10.61
N ASP A 243 -35.05 -8.67 11.12
CA ASP A 243 -33.97 -9.64 11.40
C ASP A 243 -32.99 -9.08 12.45
N THR A 244 -33.05 -9.60 13.68
CA THR A 244 -32.19 -9.15 14.79
C THR A 244 -30.76 -9.65 14.71
N ASP A 245 -30.48 -10.64 13.84
CA ASP A 245 -29.15 -11.21 13.65
C ASP A 245 -28.46 -10.63 12.40
N GLY A 246 -29.17 -9.76 11.66
CA GLY A 246 -28.70 -9.10 10.45
C GLY A 246 -28.60 -10.03 9.24
N TYR A 247 -28.13 -9.45 8.14
CA TYR A 247 -28.02 -10.12 6.84
C TYR A 247 -26.57 -10.55 6.60
N PRO A 248 -26.26 -11.85 6.63
CA PRO A 248 -24.90 -12.32 6.45
C PRO A 248 -24.47 -12.22 4.98
N GLN A 249 -23.38 -11.50 4.74
CA GLN A 249 -22.65 -11.50 3.48
C GLN A 249 -21.39 -12.36 3.62
N GLN A 250 -21.34 -13.46 2.87
CA GLN A 250 -20.14 -14.30 2.82
C GLN A 250 -18.96 -13.52 2.25
N TYR A 251 -17.80 -13.69 2.87
CA TYR A 251 -16.56 -13.21 2.29
C TYR A 251 -16.19 -14.03 1.05
N ASP A 252 -15.57 -13.38 0.07
CA ASP A 252 -15.04 -14.03 -1.13
C ASP A 252 -13.92 -15.02 -0.75
N VAL A 253 -13.15 -14.72 0.31
CA VAL A 253 -12.15 -15.61 0.92
C VAL A 253 -12.36 -15.69 2.43
N LEU A 254 -12.26 -16.90 2.99
CA LEU A 254 -12.28 -17.11 4.45
C LEU A 254 -11.09 -16.39 5.09
N PHE A 255 -11.34 -15.49 6.04
CA PHE A 255 -10.27 -14.80 6.75
C PHE A 255 -9.44 -15.78 7.59
N SER A 256 -8.14 -15.50 7.71
CA SER A 256 -7.23 -16.28 8.56
C SER A 256 -7.60 -16.21 10.06
N SER A 257 -8.24 -15.11 10.48
CA SER A 257 -8.88 -14.92 11.78
C SER A 257 -10.12 -14.03 11.64
N PRO A 258 -11.16 -14.18 12.48
CA PRO A 258 -12.32 -13.30 12.45
C PRO A 258 -11.91 -11.81 12.44
N PRO A 259 -12.46 -10.98 11.53
CA PRO A 259 -12.08 -9.57 11.43
C PRO A 259 -12.30 -8.80 12.74
N GLU A 260 -11.34 -7.96 13.14
CA GLU A 260 -11.49 -7.12 14.34
C GLU A 260 -12.31 -5.86 14.06
N VAL A 261 -12.27 -5.36 12.82
CA VAL A 261 -12.88 -4.08 12.43
C VAL A 261 -13.56 -4.22 11.08
N ALA A 262 -14.76 -3.64 10.94
CA ALA A 262 -15.42 -3.48 9.65
C ALA A 262 -16.11 -2.12 9.52
N VAL A 263 -16.08 -1.53 8.34
CA VAL A 263 -16.83 -0.31 8.02
C VAL A 263 -17.81 -0.57 6.90
N VAL A 264 -18.98 0.06 6.98
CA VAL A 264 -20.09 -0.10 6.04
C VAL A 264 -20.67 1.25 5.59
N SER A 265 -21.23 1.28 4.39
CA SER A 265 -21.94 2.45 3.85
C SER A 265 -23.03 2.02 2.88
N MET A 266 -24.05 2.86 2.72
CA MET A 266 -25.10 2.65 1.73
C MET A 266 -24.51 2.75 0.32
N ALA A 267 -24.69 1.69 -0.49
CA ALA A 267 -24.31 1.68 -1.90
C ALA A 267 -25.51 1.86 -2.85
N THR A 268 -26.73 1.78 -2.31
CA THR A 268 -27.99 2.02 -3.02
C THR A 268 -28.98 2.75 -2.09
N MET A 269 -30.08 3.24 -2.65
CA MET A 269 -31.19 3.79 -1.88
C MET A 269 -32.55 3.46 -2.54
N HIS A 270 -33.08 2.27 -2.27
CA HIS A 270 -34.36 1.83 -2.82
C HIS A 270 -35.53 2.46 -2.06
N GLY A 271 -36.59 2.81 -2.78
CA GLY A 271 -37.80 3.38 -2.19
C GLY A 271 -37.66 4.87 -1.87
N VAL A 272 -38.40 5.35 -0.87
CA VAL A 272 -38.51 6.80 -0.55
C VAL A 272 -38.25 7.11 0.92
N GLN A 273 -37.82 6.12 1.71
CA GLN A 273 -37.72 6.33 3.16
C GLN A 273 -36.35 6.86 3.56
N GLY A 274 -35.29 6.38 2.92
CA GLY A 274 -33.93 6.68 3.32
C GLY A 274 -33.49 5.75 4.44
N ALA A 275 -32.27 5.24 4.36
CA ALA A 275 -31.69 4.39 5.40
C ALA A 275 -30.19 4.61 5.53
N TRP A 276 -29.60 4.15 6.63
CA TRP A 276 -28.15 4.04 6.77
C TRP A 276 -27.74 2.60 7.07
N ALA A 277 -26.51 2.25 6.68
CA ALA A 277 -25.93 0.96 6.96
C ALA A 277 -25.35 0.90 8.38
N ALA A 278 -25.45 -0.25 9.03
CA ALA A 278 -24.79 -0.57 10.29
C ALA A 278 -24.31 -2.03 10.30
N LEU A 279 -23.39 -2.35 11.22
CA LEU A 279 -22.98 -3.73 11.47
C LEU A 279 -24.02 -4.39 12.36
N ALA A 280 -24.38 -5.64 12.07
CA ALA A 280 -25.22 -6.46 12.93
C ALA A 280 -24.33 -7.39 13.76
N GLY A 281 -24.00 -6.98 14.98
CA GLY A 281 -23.04 -7.67 15.84
C GLY A 281 -21.62 -7.21 15.59
N SER A 282 -20.66 -7.97 16.12
CA SER A 282 -19.25 -7.66 15.97
C SER A 282 -18.68 -8.39 14.75
N PRO A 283 -17.82 -7.77 13.93
CA PRO A 283 -17.17 -8.47 12.82
C PRO A 283 -16.29 -9.63 13.31
N SER A 284 -15.91 -9.63 14.58
CA SER A 284 -15.12 -10.69 15.22
C SER A 284 -15.93 -11.95 15.53
N ASP A 285 -17.24 -11.94 15.30
CA ASP A 285 -18.11 -13.07 15.55
C ASP A 285 -17.90 -14.20 14.51
N ASN A 286 -17.41 -13.90 13.31
CA ASN A 286 -17.24 -14.90 12.25
C ASN A 286 -16.11 -14.57 11.25
N ALA A 287 -15.31 -15.57 10.88
CA ALA A 287 -14.27 -15.42 9.84
C ALA A 287 -14.78 -15.61 8.40
N ALA A 288 -15.98 -16.14 8.21
CA ALA A 288 -16.53 -16.49 6.90
C ALA A 288 -17.53 -15.47 6.34
N TYR A 289 -18.10 -14.61 7.19
CA TYR A 289 -19.07 -13.61 6.76
C TYR A 289 -19.07 -12.37 7.64
N ILE A 290 -19.51 -11.25 7.06
CA ILE A 290 -19.92 -10.04 7.77
C ILE A 290 -21.44 -10.02 7.90
N ALA A 291 -21.97 -9.71 9.08
CA ALA A 291 -23.40 -9.47 9.25
C ALA A 291 -23.68 -7.95 9.19
N VAL A 292 -24.55 -7.56 8.26
CA VAL A 292 -24.89 -6.14 8.01
C VAL A 292 -26.39 -5.91 8.13
N THR A 293 -26.77 -4.68 8.40
CA THR A 293 -28.17 -4.25 8.41
C THR A 293 -28.30 -2.85 7.84
N VAL A 294 -29.52 -2.50 7.44
CA VAL A 294 -29.89 -1.09 7.30
C VAL A 294 -30.81 -0.69 8.44
N ASP A 295 -30.87 0.61 8.69
CA ASP A 295 -31.76 1.19 9.66
C ASP A 295 -32.34 2.51 9.15
N GLU A 296 -33.53 2.83 9.62
CA GLU A 296 -34.27 4.02 9.23
C GLU A 296 -34.52 4.92 10.42
N ASP A 297 -34.78 6.19 10.11
CA ASP A 297 -35.25 7.11 11.10
C ASP A 297 -36.66 6.74 11.55
N LEU A 298 -37.01 7.14 12.78
CA LEU A 298 -38.36 6.97 13.33
C LEU A 298 -39.19 8.23 13.13
N LEU A 299 -38.91 9.03 12.10
CA LEU A 299 -39.61 10.28 11.79
C LEU A 299 -40.68 10.00 10.72
N GLY A 300 -41.86 10.60 10.86
CA GLY A 300 -42.94 10.43 9.87
C GLY A 300 -44.28 9.93 10.41
N GLY A 301 -44.28 9.23 11.54
CA GLY A 301 -45.50 9.02 12.35
C GLY A 301 -46.11 7.62 12.30
N ASP A 302 -45.46 6.63 11.68
CA ASP A 302 -45.86 5.22 11.81
C ASP A 302 -44.85 4.41 12.63
N SER A 303 -45.34 3.48 13.45
CA SER A 303 -44.51 2.65 14.35
C SER A 303 -43.96 1.38 13.67
N TYR A 304 -44.07 1.28 12.34
CA TYR A 304 -43.57 0.19 11.49
C TYR A 304 -42.43 0.67 10.57
N GLU A 305 -41.94 1.88 10.80
CA GLU A 305 -41.09 2.69 9.91
C GLU A 305 -39.70 2.07 9.63
N ARG A 306 -39.13 1.23 10.50
CA ARG A 306 -37.79 0.64 10.27
C ARG A 306 -37.82 -0.61 9.38
N SER A 307 -38.72 -0.66 8.41
CA SER A 307 -38.87 -1.73 7.45
C SER A 307 -38.48 -1.22 6.06
N HIS A 308 -37.23 -1.44 5.66
CA HIS A 308 -36.72 -0.93 4.39
C HIS A 308 -36.83 -1.93 3.23
N TYR A 309 -36.82 -1.40 2.01
CA TYR A 309 -36.54 -2.21 0.81
C TYR A 309 -35.13 -2.81 0.89
N PRO A 310 -34.87 -3.96 0.23
CA PRO A 310 -33.55 -4.58 0.25
C PRO A 310 -32.47 -3.67 -0.36
N GLU A 311 -31.45 -3.35 0.42
CA GLU A 311 -30.34 -2.49 0.03
C GLU A 311 -29.05 -3.26 -0.21
N SER A 312 -28.21 -2.69 -1.07
CA SER A 312 -26.80 -3.08 -1.20
C SER A 312 -25.95 -2.24 -0.27
N ILE A 313 -25.11 -2.90 0.52
CA ILE A 313 -24.21 -2.26 1.47
C ILE A 313 -22.77 -2.46 0.96
N ALA A 314 -22.04 -1.37 0.85
CA ALA A 314 -20.58 -1.40 0.67
C ALA A 314 -19.94 -1.72 2.03
N TYR A 315 -18.95 -2.60 2.05
CA TYR A 315 -18.22 -2.96 3.27
C TYR A 315 -16.71 -3.07 3.03
N CYS A 316 -15.94 -2.85 4.08
CA CYS A 316 -14.52 -3.24 4.15
C CYS A 316 -14.21 -3.78 5.54
N SER A 317 -13.75 -5.03 5.62
CA SER A 317 -13.40 -5.73 6.87
C SER A 317 -11.89 -5.95 6.95
N PHE A 318 -11.33 -5.86 8.16
CA PHE A 318 -9.90 -5.97 8.44
C PHE A 318 -9.64 -6.98 9.57
N ALA A 319 -8.68 -7.88 9.36
CA ALA A 319 -8.34 -8.94 10.30
C ALA A 319 -7.84 -8.44 11.66
N SER A 320 -7.28 -7.23 11.72
CA SER A 320 -6.73 -6.66 12.95
C SER A 320 -6.79 -5.13 12.94
N GLN A 321 -6.83 -4.52 14.13
CA GLN A 321 -6.56 -3.09 14.29
C GLN A 321 -5.09 -2.75 14.00
N GLY A 322 -4.81 -1.50 13.62
CA GLY A 322 -3.43 -1.02 13.48
C GLY A 322 -3.30 0.21 12.60
N THR A 323 -2.14 0.87 12.73
CA THR A 323 -1.73 1.97 11.84
C THR A 323 -0.84 1.42 10.74
N ILE A 324 -1.24 1.66 9.50
CA ILE A 324 -0.51 1.34 8.29
C ILE A 324 0.22 2.60 7.83
N TYR A 325 1.54 2.51 7.87
CA TYR A 325 2.43 3.51 7.30
C TYR A 325 2.77 3.09 5.86
N LEU A 326 2.68 4.02 4.89
CA LEU A 326 3.46 3.86 3.66
C LEU A 326 4.93 4.12 4.04
N SER A 327 5.54 3.15 4.70
CA SER A 327 6.92 2.88 4.42
C SER A 327 6.93 2.03 3.16
N THR A 328 7.84 2.30 2.24
CA THR A 328 8.42 1.21 1.47
C THR A 328 8.90 0.20 2.51
N LEU A 329 8.07 -0.79 2.88
CA LEU A 329 8.54 -1.95 3.61
C LEU A 329 9.75 -2.41 2.79
N PRO A 330 10.93 -2.52 3.39
CA PRO A 330 12.04 -3.14 2.69
C PRO A 330 11.50 -4.47 2.18
N THR A 331 11.42 -4.66 0.86
CA THR A 331 11.09 -5.95 0.23
C THR A 331 12.17 -7.00 0.49
N TYR A 332 13.09 -6.70 1.42
CA TYR A 332 14.31 -7.38 1.74
C TYR A 332 14.64 -7.10 3.21
N ARG A 333 14.90 -8.13 4.02
CA ARG A 333 15.43 -7.97 5.38
C ARG A 333 16.91 -8.36 5.43
N PRO A 334 17.85 -7.40 5.41
CA PRO A 334 19.28 -7.71 5.40
C PRO A 334 19.71 -8.60 6.58
N GLY A 335 20.46 -9.66 6.29
CA GLY A 335 21.04 -10.57 7.30
C GLY A 335 20.11 -11.67 7.81
N MET A 336 18.81 -11.64 7.47
CA MET A 336 17.87 -12.71 7.82
C MET A 336 17.84 -13.78 6.72
N LEU A 337 18.80 -14.71 6.72
CA LEU A 337 18.99 -15.73 5.68
C LEU A 337 17.96 -16.88 5.74
N THR A 338 16.69 -16.60 5.46
CA THR A 338 15.60 -17.59 5.52
C THR A 338 15.20 -18.15 4.15
N THR A 339 15.58 -17.49 3.05
CA THR A 339 15.30 -17.97 1.70
C THR A 339 16.45 -18.85 1.22
N THR A 340 16.15 -20.09 0.80
CA THR A 340 17.14 -20.99 0.21
C THR A 340 16.83 -21.24 -1.26
N PHE A 341 17.77 -20.88 -2.13
CA PHE A 341 17.74 -21.22 -3.55
C PHE A 341 18.52 -22.52 -3.77
N LEU A 342 17.91 -23.52 -4.41
CA LEU A 342 18.54 -24.80 -4.73
C LEU A 342 18.93 -24.84 -6.21
N TYR A 343 20.14 -25.30 -6.51
CA TYR A 343 20.62 -25.44 -7.89
C TYR A 343 21.57 -26.62 -8.04
N GLY A 344 21.22 -27.57 -8.92
CA GLY A 344 21.99 -28.81 -9.06
C GLY A 344 22.09 -29.56 -7.72
N GLN A 345 23.31 -29.73 -7.22
CA GLN A 345 23.58 -30.31 -5.89
C GLN A 345 23.89 -29.28 -4.79
N GLY A 346 23.86 -27.97 -5.12
CA GLY A 346 24.20 -26.89 -4.21
C GLY A 346 22.99 -26.06 -3.74
N SER A 347 23.24 -25.18 -2.78
CA SER A 347 22.26 -24.22 -2.26
C SER A 347 22.88 -22.85 -1.98
N LEU A 348 22.13 -21.77 -2.22
CA LEU A 348 22.46 -20.41 -1.83
C LEU A 348 21.42 -19.90 -0.84
N GLN A 349 21.87 -19.47 0.34
CA GLN A 349 21.01 -18.77 1.29
C GLN A 349 21.06 -17.27 1.03
N VAL A 350 19.89 -16.66 0.88
CA VAL A 350 19.73 -15.22 0.67
C VAL A 350 18.78 -14.65 1.71
N SER A 351 18.91 -13.37 2.01
CA SER A 351 18.03 -12.79 3.03
C SER A 351 16.57 -12.74 2.58
N GLU A 352 15.67 -12.78 3.55
CA GLU A 352 14.22 -12.76 3.35
C GLU A 352 13.82 -11.67 2.36
N GLY A 353 13.01 -12.02 1.36
CA GLY A 353 12.52 -11.11 0.33
C GLY A 353 13.38 -11.01 -0.94
N LEU A 354 14.58 -11.58 -0.97
CA LEU A 354 15.33 -11.77 -2.23
C LEU A 354 14.90 -13.02 -2.99
N SER A 355 14.95 -12.94 -4.31
CA SER A 355 14.87 -14.08 -5.24
C SER A 355 16.17 -14.21 -6.03
N VAL A 356 16.55 -15.44 -6.37
CA VAL A 356 17.77 -15.75 -7.13
C VAL A 356 17.40 -16.32 -8.50
N LYS A 357 18.15 -15.94 -9.53
CA LYS A 357 18.05 -16.49 -10.89
C LYS A 357 19.45 -16.77 -11.41
N VAL A 358 19.66 -17.97 -11.93
CA VAL A 358 20.89 -18.29 -12.67
C VAL A 358 20.81 -17.62 -14.04
N VAL A 359 21.86 -16.85 -14.39
CA VAL A 359 21.93 -16.10 -15.65
C VAL A 359 22.84 -16.74 -16.69
N ALA A 360 23.83 -17.52 -16.25
CA ALA A 360 24.71 -18.31 -17.10
C ALA A 360 25.39 -19.41 -16.28
N GLU A 361 25.91 -20.43 -16.95
CA GLU A 361 26.73 -21.49 -16.37
C GLU A 361 28.05 -21.62 -17.12
N ALA A 362 29.15 -21.77 -16.39
CA ALA A 362 30.47 -21.93 -16.96
C ALA A 362 30.53 -23.07 -17.99
N GLY A 363 31.05 -22.77 -19.18
CA GLY A 363 31.19 -23.74 -20.27
C GLY A 363 29.90 -24.05 -21.04
N LEU A 364 28.74 -23.50 -20.66
CA LEU A 364 27.49 -23.68 -21.40
C LEU A 364 27.13 -22.44 -22.23
N SER A 365 26.39 -22.62 -23.33
CA SER A 365 25.79 -21.50 -24.04
C SER A 365 24.75 -20.79 -23.18
N VAL A 366 24.73 -19.46 -23.23
CA VAL A 366 23.77 -18.62 -22.52
C VAL A 366 22.42 -18.70 -23.23
N ASN A 367 21.36 -18.97 -22.45
CA ASN A 367 20.00 -19.05 -22.96
C ASN A 367 19.37 -17.65 -23.03
N TYR A 368 18.84 -17.28 -24.19
CA TYR A 368 18.20 -16.00 -24.44
C TYR A 368 16.69 -16.08 -24.21
N ALA A 369 16.09 -14.92 -23.95
CA ALA A 369 14.65 -14.82 -23.68
C ALA A 369 13.77 -15.25 -24.87
N ASN A 370 14.31 -15.24 -26.09
CA ASN A 370 13.63 -15.71 -27.30
C ASN A 370 13.73 -17.25 -27.50
N GLY A 371 14.39 -17.97 -26.59
CA GLY A 371 14.62 -19.41 -26.67
C GLY A 371 15.82 -19.83 -27.51
N GLU A 372 16.58 -18.88 -28.06
CA GLU A 372 17.86 -19.15 -28.73
C GLU A 372 19.02 -19.23 -27.72
N PHE A 373 20.17 -19.70 -28.20
CA PHE A 373 21.39 -19.83 -27.41
C PHE A 373 22.51 -18.98 -27.99
N SER A 374 23.42 -18.52 -27.13
CA SER A 374 24.64 -17.87 -27.59
C SER A 374 25.53 -18.79 -28.44
N SER A 375 26.16 -18.21 -29.46
CA SER A 375 27.07 -18.92 -30.37
C SER A 375 28.42 -19.28 -29.73
N VAL A 376 28.77 -18.60 -28.64
CA VAL A 376 29.94 -18.87 -27.81
C VAL A 376 29.48 -19.21 -26.39
N THR A 377 30.21 -20.09 -25.70
CA THR A 377 29.89 -20.50 -24.34
C THR A 377 30.23 -19.41 -23.34
N PHE A 378 29.51 -19.37 -22.22
CA PHE A 378 29.92 -18.59 -21.06
C PHE A 378 31.28 -19.10 -20.60
N HIS A 379 32.18 -18.16 -20.28
CA HIS A 379 33.56 -18.49 -19.92
C HIS A 379 33.64 -19.29 -18.62
N THR A 380 34.74 -20.00 -18.45
CA THR A 380 35.09 -20.75 -17.24
C THR A 380 35.63 -19.80 -16.17
N TYR A 381 35.48 -20.18 -14.89
CA TYR A 381 35.94 -19.41 -13.73
C TYR A 381 35.52 -17.91 -13.76
N PRO A 382 34.20 -17.62 -13.76
CA PRO A 382 33.73 -16.24 -13.72
C PRO A 382 34.15 -15.57 -12.41
N ASP A 383 34.82 -14.42 -12.53
CA ASP A 383 35.31 -13.64 -11.40
C ASP A 383 34.81 -12.19 -11.48
N GLY A 384 35.65 -11.20 -11.16
CA GLY A 384 35.29 -9.80 -11.00
C GLY A 384 34.45 -9.27 -12.15
N ALA A 385 33.45 -8.48 -11.78
CA ALA A 385 32.40 -8.09 -12.69
C ALA A 385 31.80 -6.73 -12.37
N ALA A 386 31.11 -6.16 -13.36
CA ALA A 386 30.36 -4.93 -13.22
C ALA A 386 29.12 -4.91 -14.13
N CYS A 387 28.12 -4.14 -13.69
CA CYS A 387 26.94 -3.83 -14.50
C CYS A 387 27.03 -2.43 -15.12
N PHE A 388 26.64 -2.31 -16.39
CA PHE A 388 26.67 -1.09 -17.19
C PHE A 388 25.26 -0.80 -17.74
N PRO A 389 24.68 0.38 -17.49
CA PRO A 389 23.37 0.72 -18.03
C PRO A 389 23.45 0.94 -19.55
N THR A 390 22.40 0.57 -20.28
CA THR A 390 22.26 0.85 -21.71
C THR A 390 21.19 1.90 -21.97
N GLN A 391 21.27 2.60 -23.10
CA GLN A 391 20.35 3.72 -23.41
C GLN A 391 18.89 3.28 -23.55
N ASP A 392 18.64 2.02 -23.89
CA ASP A 392 17.31 1.40 -24.02
C ASP A 392 16.68 1.02 -22.66
N GLY A 393 17.29 1.41 -21.54
CA GLY A 393 16.84 1.10 -20.18
C GLY A 393 17.22 -0.30 -19.71
N GLY A 394 17.93 -1.08 -20.53
CA GLY A 394 18.56 -2.33 -20.13
C GLY A 394 19.91 -2.14 -19.44
N TRP A 395 20.67 -3.23 -19.37
CA TRP A 395 22.00 -3.22 -18.77
C TRP A 395 22.86 -4.40 -19.26
N ILE A 396 24.18 -4.30 -19.06
CA ILE A 396 25.17 -5.31 -19.44
C ILE A 396 25.93 -5.75 -18.20
N TYR A 397 26.02 -7.06 -17.97
CA TYR A 397 26.93 -7.67 -17.01
C TYR A 397 28.21 -8.08 -17.72
N ALA A 398 29.33 -7.42 -17.44
CA ALA A 398 30.65 -7.82 -17.93
C ALA A 398 31.44 -8.47 -16.79
N SER A 399 32.01 -9.64 -17.04
CA SER A 399 32.70 -10.45 -16.03
C SER A 399 33.92 -11.12 -16.63
N ASN A 400 34.98 -11.16 -15.83
CA ASN A 400 36.26 -11.74 -16.17
C ASN A 400 36.24 -13.27 -16.06
N SER A 401 37.16 -13.90 -16.77
CA SER A 401 37.49 -15.31 -16.66
C SER A 401 38.88 -15.46 -16.06
N GLU A 402 38.96 -16.05 -14.87
CA GLU A 402 40.21 -16.34 -14.16
C GLU A 402 40.80 -17.69 -14.58
N ASP A 403 40.70 -18.00 -15.87
CA ASP A 403 41.24 -19.22 -16.46
C ASP A 403 42.55 -18.93 -17.22
N ASP A 404 43.31 -19.97 -17.57
CA ASP A 404 44.49 -19.87 -18.44
C ASP A 404 44.12 -19.27 -19.82
N ILE A 405 42.88 -19.50 -20.26
CA ILE A 405 42.26 -18.82 -21.39
C ILE A 405 41.28 -17.79 -20.81
N GLY A 406 41.83 -16.67 -20.34
CA GLY A 406 41.08 -15.64 -19.63
C GLY A 406 40.21 -14.78 -20.54
N GLY A 407 40.10 -13.50 -20.22
CA GLY A 407 39.35 -12.47 -20.95
C GLY A 407 38.00 -12.13 -20.31
N VAL A 408 37.10 -11.51 -21.07
CA VAL A 408 35.86 -10.94 -20.54
C VAL A 408 34.64 -11.35 -21.37
N GLY A 409 33.62 -11.89 -20.71
CA GLY A 409 32.29 -12.13 -21.29
C GLY A 409 31.30 -11.04 -20.88
N ALA A 410 30.38 -10.68 -21.77
CA ALA A 410 29.36 -9.67 -21.54
C ALA A 410 27.96 -10.19 -21.87
N ILE A 411 27.09 -10.25 -20.86
CA ILE A 411 25.66 -10.60 -21.00
C ILE A 411 24.84 -9.31 -21.07
N LYS A 412 24.05 -9.12 -22.12
CA LYS A 412 23.12 -7.99 -22.25
C LYS A 412 21.71 -8.38 -21.80
N PHE A 413 21.12 -7.53 -20.97
CA PHE A 413 19.75 -7.59 -20.49
C PHE A 413 18.93 -6.44 -21.08
N ASP A 414 17.64 -6.68 -21.32
CA ASP A 414 16.68 -5.62 -21.61
C ASP A 414 16.17 -4.92 -20.34
N SER A 415 15.30 -3.92 -20.51
CA SER A 415 14.72 -3.15 -19.39
C SER A 415 13.83 -3.96 -18.44
N GLN A 416 13.51 -5.21 -18.79
CA GLN A 416 12.74 -6.14 -17.95
C GLN A 416 13.66 -7.19 -17.28
N GLY A 417 15.00 -7.07 -17.42
CA GLY A 417 15.95 -8.03 -16.86
C GLY A 417 15.99 -9.37 -17.59
N ARG A 418 15.55 -9.41 -18.85
CA ARG A 418 15.61 -10.61 -19.69
C ARG A 418 16.91 -10.61 -20.50
N ILE A 419 17.56 -11.76 -20.59
CA ILE A 419 18.82 -11.90 -21.34
C ILE A 419 18.50 -11.86 -22.84
N VAL A 420 19.13 -10.93 -23.55
CA VAL A 420 18.90 -10.73 -25.00
C VAL A 420 20.16 -10.97 -25.84
N ASN A 421 21.34 -11.02 -25.23
CA ASN A 421 22.57 -11.30 -25.94
C ASN A 421 23.69 -11.75 -24.98
N TYR A 422 24.69 -12.47 -25.50
CA TYR A 422 25.97 -12.72 -24.86
C TYR A 422 27.09 -12.67 -25.89
N LYS A 423 28.24 -12.09 -25.52
CA LYS A 423 29.44 -12.04 -26.36
C LYS A 423 30.73 -12.03 -25.54
N ARG A 424 31.85 -12.34 -26.19
CA ARG A 424 33.19 -12.07 -25.67
C ARG A 424 33.62 -10.66 -26.07
N ILE A 425 34.11 -9.88 -25.11
CA ILE A 425 34.56 -8.48 -25.34
C ILE A 425 36.07 -8.29 -25.12
N LEU A 426 36.74 -9.31 -24.57
CA LEU A 426 38.19 -9.41 -24.50
C LEU A 426 38.58 -10.88 -24.62
N ASP A 427 39.58 -11.16 -25.46
CA ASP A 427 40.19 -12.47 -25.66
C ASP A 427 41.71 -12.29 -25.79
N GLY A 428 42.46 -13.40 -25.76
CA GLY A 428 43.94 -13.38 -25.89
C GLY A 428 44.67 -12.87 -24.65
N THR A 429 44.00 -12.93 -23.49
CA THR A 429 44.50 -12.60 -22.16
C THR A 429 44.39 -13.83 -21.25
N SER A 430 45.04 -13.80 -20.10
CA SER A 430 45.11 -14.92 -19.15
C SER A 430 44.80 -14.47 -17.75
N THR A 431 44.15 -15.36 -16.98
CA THR A 431 43.99 -15.23 -15.52
C THR A 431 43.41 -13.87 -15.16
N ASN A 432 42.31 -13.50 -15.82
CA ASN A 432 41.66 -12.24 -15.51
C ASN A 432 40.91 -12.38 -14.19
N CYS A 433 41.46 -11.80 -13.14
CA CYS A 433 40.92 -11.86 -11.80
C CYS A 433 39.79 -10.82 -11.68
N SER A 434 40.05 -9.70 -11.02
CA SER A 434 39.07 -8.64 -10.83
C SER A 434 39.33 -7.45 -11.77
N GLY A 435 38.85 -6.28 -11.37
CA GLY A 435 38.90 -5.10 -12.21
C GLY A 435 38.11 -3.94 -11.64
N GLY A 436 37.70 -3.04 -12.51
CA GLY A 436 36.83 -1.94 -12.09
C GLY A 436 36.25 -1.15 -13.25
N ARG A 437 35.15 -0.46 -12.94
CA ARG A 437 34.51 0.47 -13.88
C ARG A 437 35.35 1.73 -13.98
N THR A 438 35.50 2.27 -15.18
CA THR A 438 36.04 3.62 -15.39
C THR A 438 34.93 4.68 -15.23
N PRO A 439 35.30 5.95 -15.00
CA PRO A 439 34.33 7.05 -14.95
C PRO A 439 33.51 7.23 -16.22
N TRP A 440 34.09 6.87 -17.38
CA TRP A 440 33.46 6.99 -18.69
C TRP A 440 32.74 5.72 -19.14
N GLY A 441 32.51 4.76 -18.23
CA GLY A 441 31.61 3.63 -18.46
C GLY A 441 32.22 2.45 -19.21
N SER A 442 33.55 2.33 -19.26
CA SER A 442 34.25 1.11 -19.71
C SER A 442 34.65 0.21 -18.54
N TRP A 443 35.00 -1.05 -18.82
CA TRP A 443 35.52 -2.01 -17.84
C TRP A 443 37.03 -2.17 -17.97
N ILE A 444 37.77 -2.06 -16.86
CA ILE A 444 39.18 -2.45 -16.77
C ILE A 444 39.25 -3.88 -16.24
N SER A 445 39.74 -4.82 -17.05
CA SER A 445 40.05 -6.19 -16.66
C SER A 445 41.53 -6.31 -16.29
N CYS A 446 41.85 -6.95 -15.18
CA CYS A 446 43.21 -7.10 -14.68
C CYS A 446 43.69 -8.54 -14.87
N GLU A 447 44.87 -8.76 -15.44
CA GLU A 447 45.51 -10.09 -15.50
C GLU A 447 46.39 -10.31 -14.26
N GLU A 448 46.06 -11.33 -13.46
CA GLU A 448 46.73 -11.66 -12.20
C GLU A 448 47.78 -12.76 -12.39
N TRP A 449 48.84 -12.43 -13.11
CA TRP A 449 50.01 -13.29 -13.23
C TRP A 449 51.26 -12.46 -13.48
N TRP A 450 52.44 -13.06 -13.30
CA TRP A 450 53.71 -12.35 -13.47
C TRP A 450 53.90 -11.81 -14.89
N GLY A 451 53.69 -10.50 -15.08
CA GLY A 451 53.81 -9.83 -16.37
C GLY A 451 52.46 -9.54 -17.05
N GLY A 452 51.35 -9.78 -16.36
CA GLY A 452 50.00 -9.43 -16.79
C GLY A 452 49.79 -7.94 -17.00
N GLN A 453 48.72 -7.58 -17.71
CA GLN A 453 48.35 -6.21 -18.02
C GLN A 453 46.92 -5.91 -17.60
N CYS A 454 46.60 -4.63 -17.47
CA CYS A 454 45.22 -4.17 -17.35
C CYS A 454 44.68 -3.75 -18.72
N TRP A 455 43.49 -4.22 -19.07
CA TRP A 455 42.83 -4.02 -20.36
C TRP A 455 41.54 -3.26 -20.21
N GLN A 456 41.40 -2.14 -20.93
CA GLN A 456 40.14 -1.44 -21.08
C GLN A 456 39.29 -2.10 -22.16
N THR A 457 38.05 -2.41 -21.81
CA THR A 457 37.06 -3.06 -22.68
C THR A 457 35.80 -2.21 -22.76
N ASP A 458 35.22 -2.12 -23.95
CA ASP A 458 33.87 -1.57 -24.13
C ASP A 458 32.84 -2.65 -23.75
N PRO A 459 31.96 -2.40 -22.75
CA PRO A 459 30.94 -3.36 -22.36
C PRO A 459 29.97 -3.72 -23.49
N GLU A 460 29.73 -2.81 -24.45
CA GLU A 460 28.94 -3.11 -25.64
C GLU A 460 29.72 -3.96 -26.65
N GLY A 461 31.04 -4.06 -26.53
CA GLY A 461 31.91 -4.78 -27.46
C GLY A 461 31.88 -4.21 -28.88
N ILE A 462 31.64 -2.90 -29.03
CA ILE A 462 31.70 -2.19 -30.31
C ILE A 462 33.15 -1.77 -30.57
N GLU A 463 33.79 -1.17 -29.56
CA GLU A 463 35.19 -0.77 -29.63
C GLU A 463 36.12 -1.93 -29.22
N PRO A 464 37.24 -2.13 -29.94
CA PRO A 464 38.20 -3.17 -29.58
C PRO A 464 38.89 -2.85 -28.25
N PRO A 465 39.24 -3.89 -27.46
CA PRO A 465 39.91 -3.70 -26.18
C PRO A 465 41.31 -3.10 -26.35
N ARG A 466 41.77 -2.36 -25.32
CA ARG A 466 43.05 -1.65 -25.34
C ARG A 466 43.82 -1.88 -24.05
N VAL A 467 45.10 -2.19 -24.17
CA VAL A 467 46.03 -2.19 -23.04
C VAL A 467 46.09 -0.79 -22.41
N THR A 468 46.08 -0.74 -21.08
CA THR A 468 46.24 0.51 -20.31
C THR A 468 47.71 0.91 -20.17
N ALA A 469 47.96 2.11 -19.67
CA ALA A 469 49.32 2.61 -19.45
C ALA A 469 49.94 2.18 -18.09
N PHE A 470 49.29 1.27 -17.35
CA PHE A 470 49.72 0.89 -15.99
C PHE A 470 50.99 0.03 -15.96
N GLY A 471 51.43 -0.49 -17.10
CA GLY A 471 52.61 -1.34 -17.22
C GLY A 471 52.26 -2.82 -17.08
N THR A 472 53.21 -3.60 -16.57
CA THR A 472 53.08 -5.05 -16.38
C THR A 472 53.22 -5.41 -14.91
N GLY A 473 52.37 -6.29 -14.39
CA GLY A 473 52.34 -6.69 -12.99
C GLY A 473 51.37 -7.86 -12.79
N SER A 474 51.27 -8.35 -11.55
CA SER A 474 50.24 -9.33 -11.17
C SER A 474 49.01 -8.58 -10.69
N PHE A 475 48.24 -7.99 -11.61
CA PHE A 475 47.18 -7.04 -11.25
C PHE A 475 45.89 -7.76 -10.87
N GLU A 476 45.30 -7.37 -9.74
CA GLU A 476 44.06 -7.96 -9.24
C GLU A 476 42.87 -7.02 -9.49
N SER A 477 42.92 -5.77 -9.03
CA SER A 477 41.78 -4.85 -9.05
C SER A 477 42.11 -3.47 -9.60
N PHE A 478 41.07 -2.73 -10.02
CA PHE A 478 41.18 -1.34 -10.46
C PHE A 478 40.12 -0.48 -9.76
N THR A 479 40.52 0.71 -9.33
CA THR A 479 39.57 1.76 -8.92
C THR A 479 40.10 3.13 -9.30
N PHE A 480 39.25 4.15 -9.17
CA PHE A 480 39.61 5.52 -9.48
C PHE A 480 39.04 6.48 -8.44
N ASP A 481 39.67 7.64 -8.34
CA ASP A 481 39.11 8.83 -7.70
C ASP A 481 39.20 10.01 -8.68
N ILE A 482 38.15 10.83 -8.75
CA ILE A 482 38.13 12.05 -9.55
C ILE A 482 38.07 13.24 -8.61
N ALA A 483 39.23 13.81 -8.33
CA ALA A 483 39.31 15.07 -7.61
C ALA A 483 39.11 16.24 -8.57
N ARG A 484 38.34 17.27 -8.14
CA ARG A 484 38.35 18.56 -8.81
C ARG A 484 39.45 19.45 -8.24
N VAL A 485 40.39 19.82 -9.09
CA VAL A 485 41.49 20.73 -8.74
C VAL A 485 41.50 21.85 -9.78
N ASP A 486 41.38 23.09 -9.31
CA ASP A 486 41.32 24.30 -10.16
C ASP A 486 40.20 24.27 -11.22
N GLY A 487 39.05 23.65 -10.86
CA GLY A 487 37.89 23.55 -11.75
C GLY A 487 38.02 22.50 -12.85
N GLN A 488 39.08 21.68 -12.85
CA GLN A 488 39.26 20.56 -13.77
C GLN A 488 39.21 19.22 -13.03
N ASP A 489 38.65 18.23 -13.69
CA ASP A 489 38.65 16.85 -13.20
C ASP A 489 40.06 16.26 -13.37
N LYS A 490 40.64 15.78 -12.27
CA LYS A 490 41.95 15.10 -12.25
C LYS A 490 41.75 13.67 -11.76
N PRO A 491 41.62 12.69 -12.68
CA PRO A 491 41.46 11.30 -12.29
C PRO A 491 42.78 10.75 -11.75
N THR A 492 42.70 10.06 -10.61
CA THR A 492 43.76 9.21 -10.07
C THR A 492 43.29 7.77 -10.19
N PHE A 493 44.14 6.91 -10.73
CA PHE A 493 43.86 5.50 -10.91
C PHE A 493 44.69 4.68 -9.92
N TYR A 494 44.06 3.68 -9.32
CA TYR A 494 44.67 2.75 -8.38
C TYR A 494 44.51 1.35 -8.94
N VAL A 495 45.58 0.58 -8.86
CA VAL A 495 45.58 -0.85 -9.16
C VAL A 495 46.20 -1.60 -7.97
N THR A 496 45.68 -2.78 -7.67
CA THR A 496 46.31 -3.70 -6.70
C THR A 496 47.16 -4.72 -7.42
N GLU A 497 48.25 -5.14 -6.77
CA GLU A 497 49.01 -6.31 -7.18
C GLU A 497 48.88 -7.38 -6.10
N ASP A 498 48.40 -8.56 -6.48
CA ASP A 498 48.37 -9.74 -5.62
C ASP A 498 49.48 -10.71 -6.08
N SER A 499 50.51 -10.85 -5.25
CA SER A 499 51.81 -11.45 -5.64
C SER A 499 52.42 -12.34 -4.57
#